data_AF-A0A7K2LRJ9-F1
#
_entry.id   AF-A0A7K2LRJ9-F1
#
_cell.length_a   1.000
_cell.length_b   1.000
_cell.length_c   1.000
_cell.angle_alpha   90.00
_cell.angle_beta   90.00
_cell.angle_gamma   90.00
#
_symmetry.space_group_name_H-M   'P 1'
#
loop_
_entity.id
_entity.type
_entity.pdbx_description
1 polymer ?
#
loop_
_entity_poly.entity_id
_entity_poly.type
_entity_poly.pdbx_seq_one_letter_code
_entity_poly.pdbx_strand_id
1 'polypeptide(L)'
;SAIAVALLTAGARVTVWDVDPGRAAALEARLAPHFPGRLAVSPRHVDADLAVNATPMGLRPDDPLPFDPARLRPGTRVADIIMKPRSTPLLRAAREAGLPHHYGEPMLAEQLSLYREFFRLG
;
A
#
# COMPACT_ATOMS: atom_id res chain seq x y z
N SER A 1 -8.08 -7.07 -2.44
CA SER A 1 -7.34 -5.99 -1.75
C SER A 1 -8.09 -4.70 -2.00
N ALA A 2 -8.55 -4.00 -0.95
CA ALA A 2 -9.28 -2.73 -1.10
C ALA A 2 -8.37 -1.62 -1.68
N ILE A 3 -7.10 -1.59 -1.26
CA ILE A 3 -6.10 -0.62 -1.74
C ILE A 3 -5.86 -0.78 -3.24
N ALA A 4 -5.63 -2.02 -3.69
CA ALA A 4 -5.41 -2.28 -5.11
C ALA A 4 -6.61 -1.84 -5.95
N VAL A 5 -7.84 -2.16 -5.50
CA VAL A 5 -9.07 -1.73 -6.18
C VAL A 5 -9.18 -0.21 -6.20
N ALA A 6 -8.97 0.47 -5.08
CA ALA A 6 -9.05 1.93 -5.01
C ALA A 6 -8.05 2.61 -5.97
N LEU A 7 -6.80 2.13 -6.00
CA LEU A 7 -5.76 2.65 -6.90
C LEU A 7 -6.10 2.38 -8.37
N LEU A 8 -6.54 1.16 -8.71
CA LEU A 8 -6.92 0.81 -10.08
C LEU A 8 -8.14 1.61 -10.56
N THR A 9 -9.13 1.82 -9.70
CA THR A 9 -10.30 2.67 -9.97
C THR A 9 -9.91 4.13 -10.16
N ALA A 10 -8.92 4.63 -9.41
CA ALA A 10 -8.35 5.96 -9.61
C ALA A 10 -7.47 6.08 -10.88
N GLY A 11 -7.30 4.99 -11.64
CA GLY A 11 -6.59 4.98 -12.92
C GLY A 11 -5.10 4.62 -12.83
N ALA A 12 -4.61 4.23 -11.66
CA ALA A 12 -3.22 3.80 -11.52
C ALA A 12 -2.95 2.46 -12.22
N ARG A 13 -1.68 2.22 -12.58
CA ARG A 13 -1.16 0.86 -12.78
C ARG A 13 -0.62 0.37 -11.45
N VAL A 14 -0.90 -0.88 -11.11
CA VAL A 14 -0.55 -1.46 -9.82
C VAL A 14 0.32 -2.69 -10.04
N THR A 15 1.45 -2.73 -9.37
CA THR A 15 2.23 -3.95 -9.20
C THR A 15 2.07 -4.44 -7.77
N VAL A 16 1.77 -5.72 -7.61
CA VAL A 16 1.60 -6.35 -6.30
C VAL A 16 2.73 -7.34 -6.06
N TRP A 17 3.21 -7.31 -4.83
CA TRP A 17 4.10 -8.32 -4.28
C TRP A 17 3.53 -8.81 -2.94
N ASP A 18 3.69 -10.11 -2.70
CA ASP A 18 3.46 -10.75 -1.40
C ASP A 18 4.53 -11.83 -1.23
N VAL A 19 4.92 -12.10 0.01
CA VAL A 19 5.84 -13.21 0.34
C VAL A 19 5.23 -14.56 0.01
N ASP A 20 3.90 -14.66 0.04
CA ASP A 20 3.13 -15.78 -0.48
C ASP A 20 2.72 -15.50 -1.94
N PRO A 21 3.40 -16.11 -2.93
CA PRO A 21 3.09 -15.86 -4.34
C PRO A 21 1.65 -16.26 -4.72
N GLY A 22 1.05 -17.20 -3.98
CA GLY A 22 -0.35 -17.62 -4.19
C GLY A 22 -1.34 -16.50 -3.89
N ARG A 23 -1.08 -15.67 -2.87
CA ARG A 23 -1.94 -14.53 -2.53
C ARG A 23 -1.91 -13.44 -3.60
N ALA A 24 -0.71 -13.12 -4.09
CA ALA A 24 -0.54 -12.12 -5.15
C ALA A 24 -1.20 -12.61 -6.46
N ALA A 25 -0.95 -13.86 -6.85
CA ALA A 25 -1.57 -14.46 -8.04
C ALA A 25 -3.11 -14.53 -7.93
N ALA A 26 -3.64 -14.92 -6.78
CA ALA A 26 -5.09 -14.95 -6.54
C ALA A 26 -5.72 -13.54 -6.61
N LEU A 27 -5.00 -12.51 -6.15
CA LEU A 27 -5.43 -11.13 -6.28
C LEU A 27 -5.47 -10.69 -7.75
N GLU A 28 -4.42 -11.02 -8.51
CA GLU A 28 -4.34 -10.73 -9.94
C GLU A 28 -5.45 -11.41 -10.73
N ALA A 29 -5.64 -12.72 -10.53
CA ALA A 29 -6.69 -13.48 -11.20
C ALA A 29 -8.09 -12.89 -10.95
N ARG A 30 -8.35 -12.39 -9.73
CA ARG A 30 -9.63 -11.77 -9.37
C ARG A 30 -9.82 -10.37 -9.99
N LEU A 31 -8.76 -9.60 -10.17
CA LEU A 31 -8.87 -8.18 -10.55
C LEU A 31 -8.54 -7.90 -12.02
N ALA A 32 -7.69 -8.71 -12.65
CA ALA A 32 -7.28 -8.53 -14.04
C ALA A 32 -8.47 -8.44 -15.04
N PRO A 33 -9.56 -9.22 -14.90
CA PRO A 33 -10.73 -9.08 -15.78
C PRO A 33 -11.41 -7.71 -15.72
N HIS A 34 -11.31 -7.00 -14.59
CA HIS A 34 -11.90 -5.69 -14.38
C HIS A 34 -10.95 -4.53 -14.73
N PHE A 35 -9.64 -4.81 -14.78
CA PHE A 35 -8.60 -3.81 -14.98
C PHE A 35 -7.53 -4.29 -15.99
N PRO A 36 -7.92 -4.56 -17.26
CA PRO A 36 -7.03 -5.17 -18.24
C PRO A 36 -5.77 -4.33 -18.45
N GLY A 37 -4.60 -4.97 -18.36
CA GLY A 37 -3.29 -4.33 -18.57
C GLY A 37 -2.84 -3.35 -17.48
N ARG A 38 -3.57 -3.24 -16.36
CA ARG A 38 -3.24 -2.30 -15.27
C ARG A 38 -2.79 -2.96 -13.98
N LEU A 39 -2.81 -4.28 -13.91
CA LEU A 39 -2.37 -5.04 -12.74
C LEU A 39 -1.29 -6.03 -13.17
N ALA A 40 -0.24 -6.14 -12.36
CA ALA A 40 0.81 -7.13 -12.52
C ALA A 40 1.27 -7.66 -11.16
N VAL A 41 1.76 -8.90 -11.12
CA VAL A 41 2.50 -9.44 -9.97
C VAL A 41 3.99 -9.44 -10.25
N SER A 42 4.79 -8.93 -9.32
CA SER A 42 6.26 -8.96 -9.43
C SER A 42 6.91 -9.08 -8.06
N PRO A 43 7.87 -10.01 -7.86
CA PRO A 43 8.62 -10.13 -6.61
C PRO A 43 9.80 -9.17 -6.51
N ARG A 44 10.05 -8.35 -7.54
CA ARG A 44 11.19 -7.43 -7.59
C ARG A 44 10.73 -6.01 -7.33
N HIS A 45 11.66 -5.20 -6.83
CA HIS A 45 11.54 -3.75 -6.85
C HIS A 45 11.16 -3.28 -8.25
N VAL A 46 10.13 -2.43 -8.31
CA VAL A 46 9.68 -1.76 -9.52
C VAL A 46 9.63 -0.26 -9.23
N ASP A 47 9.99 0.54 -10.23
CA ASP A 47 9.83 1.98 -10.14
C ASP A 47 8.35 2.33 -10.01
N ALA A 48 8.03 3.19 -9.04
CA ALA A 48 6.66 3.60 -8.77
C ALA A 48 6.61 5.07 -8.32
N ASP A 49 5.51 5.75 -8.64
CA ASP A 49 5.20 7.06 -8.07
C ASP A 49 4.72 6.96 -6.61
N LEU A 50 4.14 5.80 -6.25
CA LEU A 50 3.60 5.48 -4.93
C LEU A 50 3.98 4.05 -4.55
N ALA A 51 4.63 3.88 -3.39
CA ALA A 51 4.92 2.59 -2.78
C ALA A 51 4.11 2.44 -1.49
N VAL A 52 3.32 1.37 -1.36
CA VAL A 52 2.40 1.16 -0.24
C VAL A 52 2.75 -0.11 0.51
N ASN A 53 3.02 -0.02 1.81
CA ASN A 53 2.98 -1.18 2.69
C ASN A 53 1.53 -1.49 3.06
N ALA A 54 1.04 -2.63 2.58
CA ALA A 54 -0.28 -3.18 2.91
C ALA A 54 -0.17 -4.44 3.80
N THR A 55 1.00 -4.65 4.41
CA THR A 55 1.30 -5.82 5.25
C THR A 55 1.31 -5.43 6.73
N PRO A 56 1.31 -6.40 7.66
CA PRO A 56 1.50 -6.12 9.08
C PRO A 56 2.92 -5.69 9.47
N MET A 57 3.89 -5.67 8.55
CA MET A 57 5.30 -5.34 8.86
C MET A 57 5.43 -3.88 9.31
N GLY A 58 5.94 -3.68 10.52
CA GLY A 58 6.06 -2.38 11.18
C GLY A 58 5.16 -2.23 12.41
N LEU A 59 4.38 -3.26 12.74
CA LEU A 59 3.64 -3.34 14.01
C LEU A 59 4.60 -3.63 15.17
N ARG A 60 5.69 -4.36 14.92
CA ARG A 60 6.77 -4.59 15.89
C ARG A 60 8.01 -3.79 15.49
N PRO A 61 8.80 -3.28 16.47
CA PRO A 61 10.04 -2.55 16.20
C PRO A 61 11.05 -3.35 15.37
N ASP A 62 11.09 -4.67 15.54
CA ASP A 62 12.06 -5.58 14.93
C ASP A 62 11.54 -6.22 13.62
N ASP A 63 10.34 -5.86 13.16
CA ASP A 63 9.85 -6.34 11.87
C ASP A 63 10.80 -5.86 10.74
N PRO A 64 11.13 -6.72 9.77
CA PRO A 64 11.92 -6.29 8.63
C PRO A 64 11.15 -5.23 7.82
N LEU A 65 11.89 -4.36 7.12
CA LEU A 65 11.27 -3.43 6.19
C LEU A 65 10.57 -4.21 5.06
N PRO A 66 9.31 -3.87 4.73
CA PRO A 66 8.59 -4.53 3.63
C PRO A 66 9.24 -4.22 2.27
N PHE A 67 9.89 -3.07 2.15
CA PHE A 67 10.77 -2.70 1.05
C PHE A 67 11.71 -1.61 1.52
N ASP A 68 12.84 -1.46 0.83
CA ASP A 68 13.85 -0.45 1.14
C ASP A 68 13.52 0.88 0.43
N PRO A 69 13.19 1.96 1.17
CA PRO A 69 12.92 3.27 0.58
C PRO A 69 14.13 3.88 -0.13
N ALA A 70 15.36 3.54 0.25
CA ALA A 70 16.57 4.07 -0.38
C ALA A 70 16.74 3.60 -1.84
N ARG A 71 16.01 2.55 -2.24
CA ARG A 71 16.00 2.05 -3.62
C ARG A 71 14.95 2.74 -4.48
N LEU A 72 14.04 3.52 -3.92
CA LEU A 72 13.01 4.22 -4.67
C LEU A 72 13.59 5.48 -5.32
N ARG A 73 13.02 5.85 -6.47
CA ARG A 73 13.37 7.10 -7.15
C ARG A 73 13.01 8.31 -6.28
N PRO A 74 13.75 9.43 -6.42
CA PRO A 74 13.39 10.68 -5.77
C PRO A 74 11.95 11.09 -6.09
N GLY A 75 11.23 11.56 -5.07
CA GLY A 75 9.82 11.99 -5.20
C GLY A 75 8.79 10.87 -5.12
N THR A 76 9.18 9.58 -5.07
CA THR A 76 8.23 8.50 -4.78
C THR A 76 7.58 8.72 -3.41
N ARG A 77 6.26 8.65 -3.37
CA ARG A 77 5.52 8.71 -2.11
C ARG A 77 5.50 7.35 -1.45
N VAL A 78 5.84 7.28 -0.17
CA VAL A 78 5.77 6.06 0.64
C VAL A 78 4.54 6.11 1.55
N ALA A 79 3.67 5.12 1.48
CA ALA A 79 2.50 5.03 2.35
C ALA A 79 2.53 3.74 3.18
N ASP A 80 2.03 3.81 4.40
CA ASP A 80 1.90 2.67 5.30
C ASP A 80 0.49 2.63 5.87
N ILE A 81 -0.18 1.47 5.81
CA ILE A 81 -1.55 1.33 6.35
C ILE A 81 -1.58 1.18 7.86
N ILE A 82 -0.43 0.96 8.49
CA ILE A 82 -0.34 0.86 9.94
C ILE A 82 -0.69 2.21 10.57
N MET A 83 -1.72 2.20 11.42
CA MET A 83 -2.23 3.40 12.09
C MET A 83 -1.50 3.69 13.38
N LYS A 84 -1.10 2.64 14.11
CA LYS A 84 -0.37 2.70 15.36
C LYS A 84 0.75 1.66 15.34
N PRO A 85 2.03 2.07 15.49
CA PRO A 85 2.50 3.45 15.69
C PRO A 85 2.33 4.33 14.44
N ARG A 86 2.19 5.64 14.61
CA ARG A 86 2.07 6.60 13.48
C ARG A 86 3.36 6.70 12.66
N SER A 87 4.52 6.52 13.29
CA SER A 87 5.83 6.54 12.66
C SER A 87 6.42 5.13 12.67
N THR A 88 6.04 4.33 11.68
CA THR A 88 6.57 2.97 11.49
C THR A 88 8.03 2.99 11.05
N PRO A 89 8.78 1.87 11.19
CA PRO A 89 10.14 1.76 10.66
C PRO A 89 10.24 2.15 9.18
N LEU A 90 9.26 1.76 8.36
CA LEU A 90 9.19 2.14 6.95
C LEU A 90 9.10 3.65 6.75
N LEU A 91 8.18 4.31 7.46
CA LEU A 91 7.99 5.76 7.31
C LEU A 91 9.18 6.55 7.83
N ARG A 92 9.88 6.05 8.86
CA ARG A 92 11.15 6.63 9.32
C ARG A 92 12.23 6.52 8.25
N ALA A 93 12.42 5.32 7.67
CA ALA A 93 13.37 5.10 6.59
C ALA A 93 13.04 5.96 5.35
N ALA A 94 11.76 6.12 5.00
CA ALA A 94 11.34 7.01 3.92
C ALA A 94 11.69 8.48 4.21
N ARG A 95 11.46 8.93 5.46
CA ARG A 95 11.84 10.29 5.89
C ARG A 95 13.36 10.49 5.84
N GLU A 96 14.15 9.51 6.27
CA GLU A 96 15.61 9.54 6.21
C GLU A 96 16.13 9.57 4.77
N ALA A 97 15.44 8.88 3.85
CA ALA A 97 15.70 8.94 2.42
C ALA A 97 15.18 10.22 1.72
N GLY A 98 14.58 11.17 2.47
CA GLY A 98 14.03 12.41 1.92
C GLY A 98 12.77 12.25 1.08
N LEU A 99 12.04 11.14 1.24
CA LEU A 99 10.85 10.84 0.45
C LEU A 99 9.56 11.38 1.11
N PRO A 100 8.60 11.88 0.30
CA PRO A 100 7.25 12.16 0.79
C PRO A 100 6.63 10.90 1.39
N HIS A 101 5.97 11.02 2.54
CA HIS A 101 5.35 9.88 3.20
C HIS A 101 3.91 10.15 3.69
N HIS A 102 3.14 9.07 3.87
CA HIS A 102 1.75 9.10 4.31
C HIS A 102 1.50 7.99 5.35
N TYR A 103 1.05 8.39 6.55
CA TYR A 103 0.74 7.47 7.65
C TYR A 103 -0.68 6.87 7.53
N GLY A 104 -0.97 5.79 8.26
CA GLY A 104 -2.17 4.98 8.00
C GLY A 104 -3.49 5.52 8.57
N GLU A 105 -3.45 6.34 9.61
CA GLU A 105 -4.65 6.85 10.31
C GLU A 105 -5.70 7.50 9.38
N PRO A 106 -5.35 8.29 8.33
CA PRO A 106 -6.34 8.86 7.43
C PRO A 106 -7.12 7.78 6.65
N MET A 107 -6.57 6.59 6.43
CA MET A 107 -7.30 5.49 5.79
C MET A 107 -8.56 5.11 6.60
N LEU A 108 -8.47 5.03 7.93
CA LEU A 108 -9.65 4.74 8.78
C LEU A 108 -10.57 5.95 8.92
N ALA A 109 -9.98 7.14 9.07
CA ALA A 109 -10.76 8.37 9.21
C ALA A 109 -11.73 8.56 8.03
N GLU A 110 -11.26 8.37 6.81
CA GLU A 110 -12.09 8.46 5.60
C GLU A 110 -13.07 7.29 5.46
N GLN A 111 -12.71 6.09 5.94
CA GLN A 111 -13.62 4.94 5.96
C GLN A 111 -14.81 5.13 6.91
N LEU A 112 -14.67 5.94 7.96
CA LEU A 112 -15.75 6.16 8.93
C LEU A 112 -17.01 6.73 8.29
N SER A 113 -16.85 7.72 7.39
CA SER A 113 -17.96 8.30 6.63
C SER A 113 -18.66 7.25 5.76
N LEU A 114 -17.88 6.41 5.08
CA LEU A 114 -18.40 5.31 4.25
C LEU A 114 -19.14 4.25 5.08
N TYR A 115 -18.63 3.93 6.28
CA TYR A 115 -19.32 3.01 7.18
C TYR A 115 -20.65 3.59 7.67
N ARG A 116 -20.71 4.88 8.01
CA ARG A 116 -21.96 5.51 8.42
C ARG A 116 -22.99 5.46 7.31
N GLU A 117 -22.59 5.72 6.07
CA GLU A 117 -23.46 5.59 4.90
C GLU A 117 -23.93 4.15 4.70
N PHE A 118 -23.01 3.19 4.66
CA PHE A 118 -23.31 1.78 4.41
C PHE A 118 -24.25 1.18 5.47
N PHE A 119 -24.01 1.47 6.75
CA PHE A 119 -24.83 0.98 7.86
C PHE A 119 -26.05 1.86 8.17
N ARG A 120 -26.26 2.94 7.41
CA ARG A 120 -27.36 3.90 7.62
C ARG A 120 -27.37 4.47 9.04
N LEU A 121 -26.18 4.83 9.55
CA LEU A 121 -25.98 5.42 10.88
C LEU A 121 -26.01 6.96 10.84
N GLY A 122 -27.01 7.52 10.15
CA GLY A 122 -27.18 8.96 9.90
C GLY A 122 -28.64 9.37 9.97
#